data_AF-A0A8S9SRP9-F1
#
_entry.id   AF-A0A8S9SRP9-F1
#
_cell.length_a   1.000
_cell.length_b   1.000
_cell.length_c   1.000
_cell.angle_alpha   90.00
_cell.angle_beta   90.00
_cell.angle_gamma   90.00
#
_symmetry.space_group_name_H-M   'P 1'
#
loop_
_entity.id
_entity.type
_entity.pdbx_description
1 polymer ?
#
loop_
_entity_poly.entity_id
_entity_poly.type
_entity_poly.pdbx_seq_one_letter_code
_entity_poly.pdbx_strand_id
1 'polypeptide(L)'
;MEVLMGYSDRRYGLPLHLNHSMFVAPWFTAHMQRKDRSFKAARRKKRVAGDARITKYLTKFGSKWGAEIDTLYAPMIWEGMYWVGLRISLSQWNILVLDPNPQLKTMEKVEELVEPVASILSYIAKKMYIKTQNNTRPVYIVRVQERTQTGVIAWCTCLHYV
;
A
#
# COMPACT_ATOMS: atom_id res chain seq x y z
N MET A 1 -13.29 -2.35 7.91
CA MET A 1 -11.92 -2.73 7.49
C MET A 1 -10.90 -2.82 8.63
N GLU A 2 -10.88 -1.93 9.61
CA GLU A 2 -9.87 -1.97 10.68
C GLU A 2 -9.91 -3.27 11.50
N VAL A 3 -11.11 -3.73 11.87
CA VAL A 3 -11.34 -5.03 12.52
C VAL A 3 -10.89 -6.20 11.64
N LEU A 4 -11.21 -6.15 10.33
CA LEU A 4 -10.82 -7.20 9.38
C LEU A 4 -9.30 -7.29 9.27
N MET A 5 -8.59 -6.15 9.15
CA MET A 5 -7.13 -6.17 9.12
C MET A 5 -6.54 -6.73 10.41
N GLY A 6 -7.12 -6.39 11.57
CA GLY A 6 -6.69 -6.94 12.86
C GLY A 6 -6.94 -8.45 12.99
N TYR A 7 -8.10 -8.95 12.57
CA TYR A 7 -8.39 -10.38 12.55
C TYR A 7 -7.41 -11.12 11.65
N SER A 8 -7.22 -10.60 10.46
CA SER A 8 -6.48 -11.32 9.45
C SER A 8 -4.96 -11.22 9.65
N ASP A 9 -4.46 -10.18 10.30
CA ASP A 9 -3.09 -10.14 10.84
C ASP A 9 -2.88 -11.20 11.93
N ARG A 10 -3.84 -11.38 12.85
CA ARG A 10 -3.77 -12.47 13.84
C ARG A 10 -3.79 -13.86 13.20
N ARG A 11 -4.54 -14.03 12.10
CA ARG A 11 -4.71 -15.33 11.44
C ARG A 11 -3.56 -15.65 10.48
N TYR A 12 -3.02 -14.67 9.78
CA TYR A 12 -2.08 -14.87 8.66
C TYR A 12 -0.78 -14.06 8.78
N GLY A 13 -0.63 -13.20 9.79
CA GLY A 13 0.50 -12.29 9.94
C GLY A 13 1.83 -13.02 10.10
N LEU A 14 1.91 -14.08 10.93
CA LEU A 14 3.16 -14.84 11.11
C LEU A 14 3.67 -15.48 9.80
N PRO A 15 2.84 -16.27 9.06
CA PRO A 15 3.25 -16.77 7.75
C PRO A 15 3.66 -15.69 6.75
N LEU A 16 3.03 -14.51 6.78
CA LEU A 16 3.40 -13.40 5.90
C LEU A 16 4.73 -12.78 6.30
N HIS A 17 4.97 -12.56 7.58
CA HIS A 17 6.22 -12.02 8.08
C HIS A 17 7.40 -12.93 7.74
N LEU A 18 7.23 -14.26 7.83
CA LEU A 18 8.22 -15.23 7.38
C LEU A 18 8.51 -15.13 5.87
N ASN A 19 7.52 -14.70 5.09
CA ASN A 19 7.65 -14.40 3.65
C ASN A 19 7.95 -12.91 3.39
N HIS A 20 8.60 -12.22 4.33
CA HIS A 20 8.98 -10.80 4.21
C HIS A 20 7.81 -9.86 3.87
N SER A 21 6.59 -10.22 4.29
CA SER A 21 5.37 -9.50 3.97
C SER A 21 4.64 -9.06 5.23
N MET A 22 3.82 -8.00 5.15
CA MET A 22 2.95 -7.63 6.28
C MET A 22 1.66 -6.93 5.84
N PHE A 23 0.68 -6.92 6.74
CA PHE A 23 -0.48 -6.05 6.61
C PHE A 23 -0.21 -4.67 7.16
N VAL A 24 -0.85 -3.68 6.54
CA VAL A 24 -0.91 -2.32 7.07
C VAL A 24 -2.34 -1.90 7.32
N ALA A 25 -2.52 -1.06 8.34
CA ALA A 25 -3.83 -0.58 8.73
C ALA A 25 -4.44 0.33 7.65
N PRO A 26 -5.80 0.39 7.53
CA PRO A 26 -6.46 1.20 6.50
C PRO A 26 -6.16 2.70 6.57
N TRP A 27 -5.83 3.22 7.76
CA TRP A 27 -5.44 4.62 7.89
C TRP A 27 -4.17 4.95 7.08
N PHE A 28 -3.31 3.97 6.79
CA PHE A 28 -2.03 4.17 6.11
C PHE A 28 -2.21 4.76 4.70
N THR A 29 -3.00 4.09 3.85
CA THR A 29 -3.32 4.56 2.49
C THR A 29 -4.23 5.79 2.53
N ALA A 30 -5.24 5.80 3.41
CA ALA A 30 -6.14 6.93 3.59
C ALA A 30 -5.41 8.21 3.99
N HIS A 31 -4.35 8.11 4.79
CA HIS A 31 -3.53 9.25 5.18
C HIS A 31 -2.79 9.81 3.97
N MET A 32 -2.22 8.96 3.10
CA MET A 32 -1.54 9.41 1.87
C MET A 32 -2.52 10.08 0.90
N GLN A 33 -3.68 9.47 0.67
CA GLN A 33 -4.75 10.06 -0.15
C GLN A 33 -5.13 11.46 0.34
N ARG A 34 -5.33 11.64 1.66
CA ARG A 34 -5.67 12.96 2.24
C ARG A 34 -4.55 13.99 2.10
N LYS A 35 -3.28 13.54 2.11
CA LYS A 35 -2.12 14.44 2.00
C LYS A 35 -1.80 14.82 0.57
N ASP A 36 -2.36 14.15 -0.44
CA ASP A 36 -1.99 14.32 -1.86
C ASP A 36 -1.90 15.78 -2.30
N ARG A 37 -2.98 16.54 -2.14
CA ARG A 37 -3.04 17.95 -2.55
C ARG A 37 -1.95 18.79 -1.89
N SER A 38 -1.77 18.62 -0.57
CA SER A 38 -0.75 19.33 0.20
C SER A 38 0.67 18.87 -0.19
N PHE A 39 0.83 17.58 -0.50
CA PHE A 39 2.09 16.99 -0.91
C PHE A 39 2.50 17.54 -2.26
N LYS A 40 1.60 17.54 -3.26
CA LYS A 40 1.81 18.11 -4.59
C LYS A 40 2.14 19.61 -4.52
N ALA A 41 1.40 20.39 -3.74
CA ALA A 41 1.63 21.84 -3.59
C ALA A 41 2.92 22.21 -2.83
N ALA A 42 3.43 21.36 -1.95
CA ALA A 42 4.57 21.72 -1.10
C ALA A 42 5.88 21.85 -1.88
N ARG A 43 6.56 23.00 -1.76
CA ARG A 43 7.95 23.19 -2.23
C ARG A 43 8.95 22.35 -1.43
N ARG A 44 8.68 22.12 -0.14
CA ARG A 44 9.46 21.25 0.75
C ARG A 44 8.61 20.07 1.22
N LYS A 45 8.63 18.97 0.47
CA LYS A 45 7.85 17.73 0.71
C LYS A 45 8.07 17.12 2.11
N LYS A 46 9.23 17.38 2.74
CA LYS A 46 9.60 16.89 4.08
C LYS A 46 8.60 17.26 5.17
N ARG A 47 7.91 18.39 5.05
CA ARG A 47 6.90 18.84 6.04
C ARG A 47 5.56 18.11 5.92
N VAL A 48 5.26 17.56 4.74
CA VAL A 48 3.99 16.86 4.47
C VAL A 48 4.15 15.35 4.68
N ALA A 49 5.23 14.77 4.16
CA ALA A 49 5.51 13.34 4.26
C ALA A 49 6.37 12.96 5.47
N GLY A 50 6.94 13.94 6.18
CA GLY A 50 7.58 13.73 7.48
C GLY A 50 6.60 13.65 8.65
N ASP A 51 5.34 13.30 8.38
CA ASP A 51 4.35 13.07 9.43
C ASP A 51 4.90 11.98 10.37
N ALA A 52 5.08 12.36 11.63
CA ALA A 52 5.63 11.50 12.66
C ALA A 52 4.80 10.22 12.81
N ARG A 53 3.51 10.21 12.47
CA ARG A 53 2.67 9.01 12.50
C ARG A 53 3.08 8.00 11.44
N ILE A 54 3.30 8.43 10.20
CA ILE A 54 3.74 7.51 9.13
C ILE A 54 5.16 7.05 9.43
N THR A 55 6.09 7.96 9.73
CA THR A 55 7.48 7.56 10.03
C THR A 55 7.54 6.65 11.25
N LYS A 56 6.78 6.93 12.31
CA LYS A 56 6.67 6.04 13.48
C LYS A 56 6.03 4.71 13.13
N TYR A 57 4.99 4.68 12.30
CA TYR A 57 4.37 3.40 11.90
C TYR A 57 5.35 2.52 11.11
N LEU A 58 6.15 3.15 10.25
CA LEU A 58 7.20 2.49 9.49
C LEU A 58 8.36 1.99 10.36
N THR A 59 8.64 2.64 11.49
CA THR A 59 9.74 2.26 12.40
C THR A 59 9.30 1.44 13.63
N LYS A 60 8.01 1.45 13.99
CA LYS A 60 7.48 0.86 15.26
C LYS A 60 7.45 -0.66 15.26
N PHE A 61 7.57 -1.32 14.11
CA PHE A 61 7.46 -2.78 14.03
C PHE A 61 8.79 -3.53 14.13
N GLY A 62 9.93 -2.87 14.36
CA GLY A 62 11.25 -3.52 14.28
C GLY A 62 11.63 -3.95 12.85
N SER A 63 10.63 -4.11 11.98
CA SER A 63 10.71 -4.31 10.56
C SER A 63 11.56 -3.23 9.91
N LYS A 64 12.76 -3.60 9.51
CA LYS A 64 13.53 -2.77 8.57
C LYS A 64 12.89 -2.94 7.21
N TRP A 65 12.00 -2.03 6.82
CA TRP A 65 11.36 -2.05 5.50
C TRP A 65 12.43 -2.02 4.40
N GLY A 66 12.31 -2.92 3.43
CA GLY A 66 13.30 -3.25 2.39
C GLY A 66 14.50 -4.09 2.83
N ALA A 67 14.57 -4.51 4.09
CA ALA A 67 15.55 -5.51 4.56
C ALA A 67 14.87 -6.76 5.12
N GLU A 68 13.84 -6.58 5.95
CA GLU A 68 13.07 -7.67 6.56
C GLU A 68 11.66 -7.77 5.97
N ILE A 69 11.10 -6.66 5.50
CA ILE A 69 9.78 -6.61 4.86
C ILE A 69 9.96 -6.02 3.47
N ASP A 70 9.64 -6.79 2.43
CA ASP A 70 9.72 -6.37 1.04
C ASP A 70 8.34 -6.14 0.40
N THR A 71 7.26 -6.61 1.03
CA THR A 71 5.92 -6.55 0.48
C THR A 71 4.90 -6.08 1.51
N LEU A 72 4.03 -5.15 1.12
CA LEU A 72 2.97 -4.63 1.98
C LEU A 72 1.61 -4.94 1.37
N TYR A 73 0.70 -5.41 2.20
CA TYR A 73 -0.71 -5.56 1.86
C TYR A 73 -1.52 -4.47 2.55
N ALA A 74 -2.06 -3.54 1.77
CA ALA A 74 -2.73 -2.35 2.26
C ALA A 74 -4.14 -2.25 1.70
N PRO A 75 -5.19 -2.17 2.54
CA PRO A 75 -6.52 -1.85 2.04
C PRO A 75 -6.56 -0.37 1.63
N MET A 76 -7.30 -0.07 0.57
CA MET A 76 -7.49 1.29 0.08
C MET A 76 -8.97 1.46 -0.27
N ILE A 77 -9.53 2.61 0.08
CA ILE A 77 -10.90 2.97 -0.30
C ILE A 77 -10.85 4.03 -1.40
N TRP A 78 -11.56 3.78 -2.49
CA TRP A 78 -11.77 4.71 -3.57
C TRP A 78 -13.14 5.37 -3.41
N GLU A 79 -13.15 6.70 -3.57
CA GLU A 79 -14.38 7.51 -3.59
C GLU A 79 -15.27 7.31 -2.35
N GLY A 80 -14.70 6.86 -1.24
CA GLY A 80 -15.41 6.63 0.02
C GLY A 80 -16.31 5.39 0.07
N MET A 81 -16.39 4.60 -1.00
CA MET A 81 -17.34 3.47 -1.07
C MET A 81 -16.74 2.16 -1.61
N TYR A 82 -15.63 2.21 -2.33
CA TYR A 82 -15.12 1.04 -3.05
C TYR A 82 -13.78 0.57 -2.49
N TRP A 83 -13.76 -0.61 -1.88
CA TRP A 83 -12.56 -1.17 -1.28
C TRP A 83 -11.76 -1.99 -2.29
N VAL A 84 -10.46 -1.71 -2.36
CA VAL A 84 -9.47 -2.52 -3.07
C VAL A 84 -8.34 -2.92 -2.13
N GLY A 85 -7.66 -4.01 -2.47
CA GLY A 85 -6.37 -4.34 -1.86
C GLY A 85 -5.22 -3.77 -2.69
N LEU A 86 -4.16 -3.30 -2.04
CA LEU A 86 -2.89 -3.00 -2.68
C LEU A 86 -1.86 -4.01 -2.20
N ARG A 87 -1.13 -4.61 -3.14
CA ARG A 87 0.13 -5.30 -2.87
C ARG A 87 1.26 -4.39 -3.37
N ILE A 88 2.04 -3.87 -2.44
CA ILE A 88 3.13 -2.93 -2.71
C ILE A 88 4.45 -3.68 -2.54
N SER A 89 5.21 -3.85 -3.61
CA SER A 89 6.57 -4.39 -3.51
C SER A 89 7.54 -3.24 -3.30
N LEU A 90 8.32 -3.27 -2.22
CA LEU A 90 9.37 -2.31 -1.90
C LEU A 90 10.68 -2.61 -2.63
N SER A 91 10.90 -3.86 -3.04
CA SER A 91 12.08 -4.26 -3.83
C SER A 91 11.92 -3.88 -5.30
N GLN A 92 10.75 -4.18 -5.87
CA GLN A 92 10.42 -3.85 -7.26
C GLN A 92 9.84 -2.45 -7.42
N TRP A 93 9.34 -1.84 -6.33
CA TRP A 93 8.63 -0.56 -6.30
C TRP A 93 7.35 -0.50 -7.15
N ASN A 94 6.66 -1.61 -7.35
CA ASN A 94 5.38 -1.65 -8.07
C ASN A 94 4.20 -1.79 -7.11
N ILE A 95 3.01 -1.45 -7.63
CA ILE A 95 1.74 -1.59 -6.91
C ILE A 95 0.81 -2.45 -7.75
N LEU A 96 0.48 -3.63 -7.24
CA LEU A 96 -0.58 -4.46 -7.78
C LEU A 96 -1.89 -4.12 -7.06
N VAL A 97 -2.90 -3.71 -7.81
CA VAL A 97 -4.25 -3.46 -7.31
C VAL A 97 -5.06 -4.75 -7.41
N LEU A 98 -5.50 -5.22 -6.25
CA LEU A 98 -6.41 -6.34 -6.09
C LEU A 98 -7.83 -5.77 -6.11
N ASP A 99 -8.38 -5.64 -7.31
CA ASP A 99 -9.71 -5.07 -7.56
C ASP A 99 -10.74 -6.21 -7.70
N PRO A 100 -11.78 -6.27 -6.83
CA PRO A 100 -12.81 -7.30 -6.94
C PRO A 100 -13.69 -7.17 -8.20
N ASN A 101 -13.70 -6.02 -8.87
CA ASN A 101 -14.41 -5.77 -10.12
C ASN A 101 -13.63 -4.77 -11.01
N PRO A 102 -12.61 -5.26 -11.75
CA PRO A 102 -11.67 -4.42 -12.51
C PRO A 102 -12.28 -3.72 -13.72
N GLN A 103 -13.51 -4.08 -14.11
CA GLN A 103 -14.23 -3.47 -15.23
C GLN A 103 -14.92 -2.14 -14.84
N LEU A 104 -15.00 -1.82 -13.53
CA LEU A 104 -15.70 -0.60 -13.06
C LEU A 104 -14.94 0.70 -13.31
N LYS A 105 -13.60 0.64 -13.40
CA LYS A 105 -12.74 1.81 -13.53
C LYS A 105 -11.69 1.54 -14.59
N THR A 106 -11.47 2.51 -15.48
CA THR A 106 -10.40 2.41 -16.47
C THR A 106 -9.04 2.44 -15.76
N MET A 107 -8.01 1.95 -16.44
CA MET A 107 -6.64 1.95 -15.89
C MET A 107 -6.18 3.35 -15.53
N GLU A 108 -6.52 4.36 -16.33
CA GLU A 108 -6.19 5.77 -16.06
C GLU A 108 -6.81 6.24 -14.74
N LYS A 109 -8.07 5.84 -14.47
CA LYS A 109 -8.75 6.19 -13.23
C LYS A 109 -8.12 5.47 -12.03
N VAL A 110 -7.74 4.21 -12.20
CA VAL A 110 -7.04 3.43 -11.17
C VAL A 110 -5.70 4.09 -10.82
N GLU A 111 -4.93 4.49 -11.83
CA GLU A 111 -3.66 5.20 -11.66
C GLU A 111 -3.85 6.52 -10.91
N GLU A 112 -4.84 7.33 -11.30
CA GLU A 112 -5.18 8.59 -10.60
C GLU A 112 -5.47 8.35 -9.11
N LEU A 113 -6.23 7.30 -8.80
CA LEU A 113 -6.62 6.96 -7.43
C LEU A 113 -5.43 6.46 -6.60
N VAL A 114 -4.51 5.70 -7.20
CA VAL A 114 -3.34 5.10 -6.55
C VAL A 114 -2.15 6.08 -6.42
N GLU A 115 -2.06 7.08 -7.30
CA GLU A 115 -0.98 8.06 -7.36
C GLU A 115 -0.58 8.72 -6.02
N PRO A 116 -1.53 9.10 -5.13
CA PRO A 116 -1.19 9.61 -3.81
C PRO A 116 -0.32 8.65 -2.98
N VAL A 117 -0.63 7.35 -3.06
CA VAL A 117 0.09 6.31 -2.32
C VAL A 117 1.47 6.11 -2.95
N ALA A 118 1.54 5.97 -4.27
CA ALA A 118 2.79 5.77 -5.00
C ALA A 118 3.79 6.91 -4.75
N SER A 119 3.35 8.17 -4.94
CA SER A 119 4.21 9.35 -4.86
C SER A 119 4.72 9.63 -3.42
N ILE A 120 3.84 9.56 -2.42
CA ILE A 120 4.20 9.82 -1.02
C ILE A 120 5.07 8.69 -0.47
N LEU A 121 4.73 7.43 -0.75
CA LEU A 121 5.52 6.29 -0.27
C LEU A 121 6.93 6.29 -0.87
N SER A 122 7.06 6.57 -2.18
CA SER A 122 8.35 6.71 -2.85
C SER A 122 9.22 7.78 -2.19
N TYR A 123 8.63 8.93 -1.85
CA TYR A 123 9.35 10.00 -1.16
C TYR A 123 9.83 9.58 0.23
N ILE A 124 8.98 8.90 1.00
CA ILE A 124 9.32 8.45 2.35
C ILE A 124 10.44 7.41 2.31
N ALA A 125 10.37 6.45 1.40
CA ALA A 125 11.39 5.42 1.27
C ALA A 125 12.77 5.97 0.90
N LYS A 126 12.82 6.92 -0.03
CA LYS A 126 14.07 7.63 -0.38
C LYS A 126 14.68 8.30 0.85
N LYS A 127 13.84 8.88 1.72
CA LYS A 127 14.28 9.54 2.95
C LYS A 127 14.76 8.55 4.02
N MET A 128 14.17 7.35 4.07
CA MET A 128 14.53 6.31 5.05
C MET A 128 15.69 5.40 4.59
N TYR A 129 16.32 5.68 3.44
CA TYR A 129 17.38 4.85 2.86
C TYR A 129 17.00 3.38 2.73
N ILE A 130 15.75 3.11 2.37
CA ILE A 130 15.33 1.75 1.98
C ILE A 130 16.17 1.38 0.75
N LYS A 131 17.07 0.38 0.88
CA LYS A 131 17.95 -0.06 -0.22
C LYS A 131 17.07 -0.58 -1.36
N THR A 132 17.00 0.19 -2.44
CA THR A 132 16.35 -0.22 -3.68
C THR A 132 17.38 -0.91 -4.58
N GLN A 133 17.02 -2.03 -5.20
CA GLN A 133 17.93 -2.71 -6.12
C GLN A 133 18.20 -1.92 -7.40
N ASN A 134 17.48 -0.83 -7.68
CA ASN A 134 17.74 0.05 -8.82
C ASN A 134 17.39 1.51 -8.47
N ASN A 135 18.41 2.32 -8.22
CA ASN A 135 18.27 3.69 -7.73
C ASN A 135 17.99 4.73 -8.86
N THR A 136 17.47 4.29 -10.02
CA THR A 136 17.42 5.10 -11.25
C THR A 136 16.04 5.24 -11.90
N ARG A 137 14.96 4.62 -11.39
CA ARG A 137 13.62 4.78 -11.98
C ARG A 137 12.58 5.20 -10.95
N PRO A 138 11.69 6.18 -11.25
CA PRO A 138 10.45 6.32 -10.50
C PRO A 138 9.62 5.09 -10.85
N VAL A 139 9.35 4.24 -9.88
CA VAL A 139 8.55 3.06 -10.16
C VAL A 139 7.12 3.32 -9.72
N TYR A 140 6.21 3.14 -10.67
CA TYR A 140 4.78 3.04 -10.43
C TYR A 140 4.18 2.19 -11.55
N ILE A 141 4.51 0.89 -11.57
CA ILE A 141 3.78 -0.05 -12.45
C ILE A 141 2.52 -0.45 -11.70
N VAL A 142 1.38 0.05 -12.17
CA VAL A 142 0.06 -0.36 -11.71
C VAL A 142 -0.41 -1.52 -12.56
N ARG A 143 -0.75 -2.64 -11.93
CA ARG A 143 -1.47 -3.74 -12.56
C ARG A 143 -2.76 -3.97 -11.80
N VAL A 144 -3.85 -4.20 -12.50
CA VAL A 144 -5.11 -4.62 -11.89
C VAL A 144 -5.23 -6.13 -12.08
N GLN A 145 -5.38 -6.87 -10.98
CA GLN A 145 -5.56 -8.32 -11.01
C GLN A 145 -7.05 -8.65 -11.16
N GLU A 146 -7.41 -9.45 -12.16
CA GLU A 146 -8.75 -10.06 -12.26
C GLU A 146 -8.93 -11.18 -11.23
N ARG A 147 -10.18 -11.52 -10.87
CA ARG A 147 -10.47 -12.67 -9.98
C ARG A 147 -9.78 -13.95 -10.48
N THR A 148 -8.67 -14.35 -9.86
CA THR A 148 -8.02 -15.65 -10.10
C THR A 148 -7.98 -16.50 -8.84
N GLN A 149 -8.68 -17.65 -8.87
CA GLN A 149 -9.01 -18.63 -7.82
C GLN A 149 -7.91 -19.13 -6.84
N THR A 150 -6.71 -18.55 -6.76
CA THR A 150 -5.67 -19.01 -5.84
C THR A 150 -5.67 -18.23 -4.52
N GLY A 151 -5.46 -18.96 -3.41
CA GLY A 151 -5.84 -18.61 -2.03
C GLY A 151 -5.30 -17.33 -1.39
N VAL A 152 -4.57 -16.48 -2.12
CA VAL A 152 -4.34 -15.07 -1.74
C VAL A 152 -5.65 -14.27 -1.82
N ILE A 153 -6.60 -14.74 -2.63
CA ILE A 153 -7.98 -14.23 -2.77
C ILE A 153 -8.83 -14.37 -1.50
N ALA A 154 -8.42 -15.14 -0.49
CA ALA A 154 -9.18 -15.28 0.76
C ALA A 154 -9.55 -13.92 1.43
N TRP A 155 -8.76 -12.88 1.15
CA TRP A 155 -8.99 -11.50 1.58
C TRP A 155 -10.05 -10.77 0.76
N CYS A 156 -10.08 -10.98 -0.56
CA CYS A 156 -11.11 -10.43 -1.45
C CYS A 156 -12.45 -11.18 -1.35
N THR A 157 -12.45 -12.46 -0.95
CA THR A 157 -13.69 -13.20 -0.70
C THR A 157 -14.35 -12.84 0.64
N CYS A 158 -13.58 -12.40 1.65
CA CYS A 158 -14.17 -11.85 2.88
C CYS A 158 -14.95 -10.53 2.67
N LEU A 159 -14.69 -9.81 1.57
CA LEU A 159 -15.43 -8.60 1.20
C LEU A 159 -16.85 -8.89 0.65
N HIS A 160 -17.21 -10.16 0.40
CA HIS A 160 -18.56 -10.53 -0.07
C HIS A 160 -19.52 -10.98 1.03
N TYR A 161 -19.06 -11.13 2.28
CA TYR A 161 -19.85 -11.67 3.39
C TYR A 161 -20.01 -10.71 4.58
N VAL A 162 -19.77 -9.41 4.37
CA VAL A 162 -20.13 -8.33 5.33
C VAL A 162 -20.90 -7.25 4.60
#